data_AF-A0A952ZJD4-F1
#
_entry.id   AF-A0A952ZJD4-F1
#
_cell.length_a   1.000
_cell.length_b   1.000
_cell.length_c   1.000
_cell.angle_alpha   90.00
_cell.angle_beta   90.00
_cell.angle_gamma   90.00
#
_symmetry.space_group_name_H-M   'P 1'
#
loop_
_entity.id
_entity.type
_entity.pdbx_description
1 polymer ?
#
loop_
_entity_poly.entity_id
_entity_poly.type
_entity_poly.pdbx_seq_one_letter_code
_entity_poly.pdbx_strand_id
1 'polypeptide(L)'
;MRHHSCGNRHCPKRQTLRKERWLAARTVELLPLQYVHVVFALPLELNLPIQANPRQFHDPQFAAVSATLLEFGLNTRWLGAEIVASLVLHTWGQNLSQHVHLDTLVGGGEFPLKIGDEKRWSA
;
A
#
# COMPACT_ATOMS: atom_id res chain seq x y z
N MET A 1 -4.24 21.40 -32.12
CA MET A 1 -5.31 20.46 -31.71
C MET A 1 -5.48 20.52 -30.20
N ARG A 2 -6.64 20.96 -29.70
CA ARG A 2 -6.91 21.02 -28.26
C ARG A 2 -7.15 19.61 -27.72
N HIS A 3 -6.40 19.28 -26.69
CA HIS A 3 -6.29 17.95 -26.14
C HIS A 3 -7.24 17.78 -24.94
N HIS A 4 -8.54 17.59 -25.19
CA HIS A 4 -9.53 17.36 -24.13
C HIS A 4 -9.23 16.05 -23.36
N SER A 5 -8.95 16.16 -22.06
CA SER A 5 -8.76 15.00 -21.18
C SER A 5 -10.12 14.41 -20.83
N CYS A 6 -10.45 13.24 -21.37
CA CYS A 6 -11.74 12.61 -21.07
C CYS A 6 -11.83 11.99 -19.66
N GLY A 7 -10.73 11.90 -18.90
CA GLY A 7 -10.74 11.42 -17.51
C GLY A 7 -11.23 9.97 -17.29
N ASN A 8 -11.64 9.27 -18.34
CA ASN A 8 -12.27 7.95 -18.26
C ASN A 8 -11.23 6.83 -18.10
N ARG A 9 -11.45 5.93 -17.14
CA ARG A 9 -10.59 4.76 -16.86
C ARG A 9 -10.46 3.77 -18.02
N HIS A 10 -11.45 3.77 -18.92
CA HIS A 10 -11.43 2.94 -20.12
C HIS A 10 -10.79 3.65 -21.32
N CYS A 11 -10.30 4.88 -21.18
CA CYS A 11 -9.63 5.59 -22.27
C CYS A 11 -8.21 5.06 -22.46
N PRO A 12 -7.92 4.33 -23.56
CA PRO A 12 -6.63 3.67 -23.75
C PRO A 12 -5.50 4.67 -24.03
N LYS A 13 -5.81 5.94 -24.35
CA LYS A 13 -4.84 6.92 -24.86
C LYS A 13 -4.14 7.77 -23.79
N ARG A 14 -4.71 7.95 -22.58
CA ARG A 14 -4.11 8.86 -21.58
C ARG A 14 -4.02 8.34 -20.16
N GLN A 15 -4.92 7.45 -19.75
CA GLN A 15 -4.80 6.84 -18.42
C GLN A 15 -3.70 5.77 -18.40
N THR A 16 -3.50 5.04 -19.50
CA THR A 16 -2.42 4.06 -19.64
C THR A 16 -1.06 4.67 -19.38
N LEU A 17 -0.69 5.77 -20.05
CA LEU A 17 0.63 6.38 -19.84
C LEU A 17 0.85 6.88 -18.40
N ARG A 18 -0.19 7.39 -17.74
CA ARG A 18 -0.10 7.80 -16.31
C ARG A 18 0.09 6.59 -15.40
N LYS A 19 -0.65 5.50 -15.66
CA LYS A 19 -0.51 4.24 -14.95
C LYS A 19 0.89 3.66 -15.14
N GLU A 20 1.38 3.57 -16.37
CA GLU A 20 2.72 3.03 -16.67
C GLU A 20 3.83 3.86 -16.00
N ARG A 21 3.72 5.19 -16.03
CA ARG A 21 4.68 6.07 -15.31
C ARG A 21 4.65 5.86 -13.82
N TRP A 22 3.46 5.74 -13.23
CA TRP A 22 3.31 5.46 -11.81
C TRP A 22 3.86 4.08 -11.44
N LEU A 23 3.56 3.06 -12.25
CA LEU A 23 4.07 1.71 -12.06
C LEU A 23 5.60 1.69 -12.12
N ALA A 24 6.20 2.27 -13.16
CA ALA A 24 7.66 2.36 -13.28
C ALA A 24 8.30 3.07 -12.07
N ALA A 25 7.70 4.16 -11.58
CA ALA A 25 8.18 4.88 -10.41
C ALA A 25 8.07 4.09 -9.10
N ARG A 26 7.08 3.19 -8.97
CA ARG A 26 6.93 2.30 -7.80
C ARG A 26 7.77 1.04 -7.91
N THR A 27 7.94 0.49 -9.10
CA THR A 27 8.72 -0.75 -9.32
C THR A 27 10.19 -0.56 -8.95
N VAL A 28 10.77 0.63 -9.12
CA VAL A 28 12.15 0.91 -8.69
C VAL A 28 12.33 0.95 -7.17
N GLU A 29 11.24 1.05 -6.41
CA GLU A 29 11.24 1.03 -4.94
C GLU A 29 11.11 -0.40 -4.39
N LEU A 30 10.84 -1.40 -5.26
CA LEU A 30 10.71 -2.80 -4.86
C LEU A 30 12.07 -3.42 -4.55
N LEU A 31 12.15 -4.13 -3.44
CA LEU A 31 13.28 -4.96 -3.06
C LEU A 31 13.10 -6.35 -3.68
N PRO A 32 14.18 -7.12 -3.92
CA PRO A 32 14.08 -8.52 -4.35
C PRO A 32 13.62 -9.43 -3.19
N LEU A 33 12.39 -9.21 -2.74
CA LEU A 33 11.69 -9.93 -1.68
C LEU A 33 10.46 -10.64 -2.23
N GLN A 34 9.94 -11.59 -1.45
CA GLN A 34 8.60 -12.10 -1.66
C GLN A 34 7.59 -11.12 -1.09
N TYR A 35 6.55 -10.85 -1.87
CA TYR A 35 5.49 -9.94 -1.48
C TYR A 35 4.16 -10.68 -1.34
N VAL A 36 3.41 -10.33 -0.31
CA VAL A 36 2.02 -10.74 -0.10
C VAL A 36 1.12 -9.50 -0.11
N HIS A 37 -0.10 -9.68 -0.58
CA HIS A 37 -1.11 -8.62 -0.59
C HIS A 37 -2.04 -8.81 0.61
N VAL A 38 -2.07 -7.83 1.51
CA VAL A 38 -2.91 -7.83 2.71
C VAL A 38 -3.85 -6.63 2.65
N VAL A 39 -5.12 -6.83 3.00
CA VAL A 39 -6.17 -5.81 2.91
C VAL A 39 -6.69 -5.47 4.30
N PHE A 40 -6.70 -4.18 4.63
CA PHE A 40 -7.28 -3.67 5.88
C PHE A 40 -8.49 -2.79 5.56
N ALA A 41 -9.69 -3.29 5.83
CA ALA A 41 -10.94 -2.60 5.54
C ALA A 41 -11.55 -1.96 6.80
N LEU A 42 -12.12 -0.76 6.64
CA LEU A 42 -12.97 -0.17 7.67
C LEU A 42 -14.40 -0.76 7.57
N PRO A 43 -15.09 -0.92 8.72
CA PRO A 43 -16.49 -1.35 8.74
C PRO A 43 -17.42 -0.44 7.92
N LEU A 44 -18.43 -1.04 7.30
CA LEU A 44 -19.40 -0.35 6.43
C LEU A 44 -20.18 0.73 7.19
N GLU A 45 -20.41 0.52 8.48
CA GLU A 45 -21.11 1.42 9.39
C GLU A 45 -20.40 2.77 9.53
N LEU A 46 -19.08 2.80 9.28
CA LEU A 46 -18.28 4.03 9.30
C LEU A 46 -18.35 4.82 7.99
N ASN A 47 -19.03 4.32 6.94
CA ASN A 47 -19.00 4.99 5.65
C ASN A 47 -19.51 6.44 5.69
N LEU A 48 -20.67 6.67 6.33
CA LEU A 48 -21.23 8.02 6.47
C LEU A 48 -20.30 8.98 7.22
N PRO A 49 -19.79 8.64 8.42
CA PRO A 49 -18.86 9.54 9.11
C PRO A 49 -17.52 9.71 8.36
N ILE A 50 -17.04 8.69 7.64
CA ILE A 50 -15.85 8.82 6.77
C ILE A 50 -16.11 9.81 5.63
N GLN A 51 -17.29 9.78 4.97
CA GLN A 51 -17.64 10.75 3.94
C GLN A 51 -17.60 12.19 4.46
N ALA A 52 -18.11 12.39 5.68
CA ALA A 52 -18.16 13.70 6.30
C ALA A 52 -16.76 14.19 6.71
N ASN A 53 -15.88 13.29 7.18
CA ASN A 53 -14.59 13.66 7.77
C ASN A 53 -13.43 12.74 7.32
N PRO A 54 -13.11 12.63 6.02
CA PRO A 54 -12.25 11.56 5.50
C PRO A 54 -10.87 11.50 6.14
N ARG A 55 -10.22 12.66 6.38
CA ARG A 55 -8.89 12.71 7.02
C ARG A 55 -8.89 12.16 8.44
N GLN A 56 -9.96 12.36 9.20
CA GLN A 56 -10.06 11.86 10.59
C GLN A 56 -10.13 10.33 10.66
N PHE A 57 -10.41 9.66 9.54
CA PHE A 57 -10.43 8.20 9.46
C PHE A 57 -9.24 7.64 8.68
N HIS A 58 -8.89 8.24 7.55
CA HIS A 58 -7.80 7.76 6.71
C HIS A 58 -6.45 7.91 7.41
N ASP A 59 -6.15 9.06 8.02
CA ASP A 59 -4.84 9.28 8.65
C ASP A 59 -4.62 8.28 9.81
N PRO A 60 -5.59 8.06 10.73
CA PRO A 60 -5.47 6.99 11.73
C PRO A 60 -5.46 5.59 11.14
N GLN A 61 -6.17 5.32 10.04
CA GLN A 61 -6.14 4.01 9.37
C GLN A 61 -4.73 3.70 8.87
N PHE A 62 -4.05 4.65 8.20
CA PHE A 62 -2.67 4.48 7.78
C PHE A 62 -1.73 4.26 8.97
N ALA A 63 -1.90 5.05 10.05
CA ALA A 63 -1.08 4.92 11.25
C ALA A 63 -1.27 3.55 11.93
N ALA A 64 -2.52 3.13 12.12
CA ALA A 64 -2.86 1.85 12.74
C ALA A 64 -2.32 0.66 11.94
N VAL A 65 -2.54 0.65 10.62
CA VAL A 65 -2.04 -0.43 9.76
C VAL A 65 -0.52 -0.48 9.74
N SER A 66 0.15 0.68 9.65
CA SER A 66 1.62 0.73 9.69
C SER A 66 2.16 0.20 11.03
N ALA A 67 1.55 0.60 12.15
CA ALA A 67 1.93 0.13 13.47
C ALA A 67 1.72 -1.39 13.63
N THR A 68 0.57 -1.91 13.20
CA THR A 68 0.27 -3.34 13.23
C THR A 68 1.29 -4.15 12.43
N LEU A 69 1.63 -3.69 11.23
CA LEU A 69 2.60 -4.37 10.38
C LEU A 69 4.00 -4.36 11.02
N LEU A 70 4.45 -3.22 11.57
CA LEU A 70 5.75 -3.12 12.25
C LEU A 70 5.82 -4.00 13.50
N GLU A 71 4.77 -3.98 14.32
CA GLU A 71 4.67 -4.83 15.52
C GLU A 71 4.71 -6.32 15.13
N PHE A 72 3.98 -6.71 14.09
CA PHE A 72 3.99 -8.07 13.58
C PHE A 72 5.39 -8.48 13.10
N GLY A 73 6.06 -7.62 12.34
CA GLY A 73 7.39 -7.90 11.79
C GLY A 73 8.44 -8.10 12.86
N LEU A 74 8.52 -7.16 13.81
CA LEU A 74 9.51 -7.17 14.88
C LEU A 74 9.26 -8.26 15.95
N ASN A 75 8.09 -8.88 15.96
CA ASN A 75 7.79 -9.95 16.91
C ASN A 75 8.55 -11.24 16.54
N THR A 76 9.55 -11.58 17.36
CA THR A 76 10.42 -12.77 17.20
C THR A 76 9.69 -14.09 17.32
N ARG A 77 8.48 -14.12 17.89
CA ARG A 77 7.63 -15.32 17.90
C ARG A 77 7.05 -15.63 16.51
N TRP A 78 6.89 -14.62 15.66
CA TRP A 78 6.21 -14.75 14.38
C TRP A 78 7.19 -14.58 13.22
N LEU A 79 7.54 -13.34 12.87
CA LEU A 79 8.45 -13.06 11.76
C LEU A 79 9.87 -12.79 12.24
N GLY A 80 10.04 -11.97 13.29
CA GLY A 80 11.35 -11.61 13.82
C GLY A 80 12.25 -10.84 12.86
N ALA A 81 11.68 -10.15 11.88
CA ALA A 81 12.42 -9.44 10.84
C ALA A 81 11.75 -8.11 10.48
N GLU A 82 12.54 -7.18 9.94
CA GLU A 82 11.99 -5.97 9.35
C GLU A 82 11.08 -6.29 8.17
N ILE A 83 10.04 -5.49 8.02
CA ILE A 83 9.10 -5.58 6.92
C ILE A 83 9.18 -4.31 6.07
N VAL A 84 8.92 -4.47 4.78
CA VAL A 84 8.66 -3.33 3.90
C VAL A 84 7.22 -3.39 3.44
N ALA A 85 6.52 -2.27 3.42
CA ALA A 85 5.14 -2.24 2.97
C ALA A 85 4.85 -0.99 2.15
N SER A 86 4.12 -1.17 1.05
CA SER A 86 3.48 -0.09 0.30
C SER A 86 1.99 -0.12 0.56
N LEU A 87 1.41 0.98 1.05
CA LEU A 87 0.00 1.08 1.41
C LEU A 87 -0.71 2.01 0.42
N VAL A 88 -1.82 1.55 -0.16
CA VAL A 88 -2.63 2.31 -1.12
C VAL A 88 -4.07 2.39 -0.60
N LEU A 89 -4.60 3.60 -0.48
CA LEU A 89 -5.98 3.82 -0.07
C LEU A 89 -6.94 3.67 -1.24
N HIS A 90 -7.91 2.79 -1.07
CA HIS A 90 -9.09 2.69 -1.92
C HIS A 90 -10.34 3.04 -1.13
N THR A 91 -11.21 3.84 -1.74
CA THR A 91 -12.46 4.31 -1.12
C THR A 91 -13.71 3.73 -1.77
N TRP A 92 -13.56 2.91 -2.81
CA TRP A 92 -14.65 2.35 -3.61
C TRP A 92 -14.48 0.85 -3.83
N GLY A 93 -15.59 0.12 -3.78
CA GLY A 93 -15.68 -1.26 -4.21
C GLY A 93 -15.91 -1.41 -5.72
N GLN A 94 -15.90 -2.65 -6.21
CA GLN A 94 -16.08 -2.96 -7.63
C GLN A 94 -17.42 -2.47 -8.21
N ASN A 95 -18.46 -2.51 -7.39
CA ASN A 95 -19.81 -2.02 -7.71
C ASN A 95 -19.97 -0.50 -7.53
N LEU A 96 -18.89 0.24 -7.25
CA LEU A 96 -18.88 1.67 -6.95
C LEU A 96 -19.69 2.04 -5.71
N SER A 97 -19.93 1.13 -4.77
CA SER A 97 -20.31 1.51 -3.41
C SER A 97 -19.06 1.94 -2.64
N GLN A 98 -19.22 2.83 -1.66
CA GLN A 98 -18.10 3.18 -0.80
C GLN A 98 -17.62 1.95 -0.03
N HIS A 99 -16.32 1.70 -0.10
CA HIS A 99 -15.65 0.63 0.60
C HIS A 99 -14.22 1.07 0.88
N VAL A 100 -13.97 1.52 2.11
CA VAL A 100 -12.71 2.15 2.50
C VAL A 100 -11.75 1.07 2.99
N HIS A 101 -10.69 0.83 2.25
CA HIS A 101 -9.68 -0.19 2.55
C HIS A 101 -8.29 0.26 2.13
N LEU A 102 -7.27 -0.22 2.86
CA LEU A 102 -5.89 -0.13 2.45
C LEU A 102 -5.48 -1.44 1.79
N ASP A 103 -5.10 -1.36 0.52
CA ASP A 103 -4.36 -2.42 -0.16
C ASP A 103 -2.89 -2.28 0.21
N THR A 104 -2.35 -3.31 0.85
CA THR A 104 -0.97 -3.29 1.35
C THR A 104 -0.16 -4.38 0.68
N LEU A 105 0.89 -3.97 -0.02
CA LEU A 105 1.86 -4.89 -0.60
C LEU A 105 3.00 -5.02 0.42
N VAL A 106 3.01 -6.13 1.14
CA VAL A 106 3.93 -6.39 2.25
C VAL A 106 5.03 -7.33 1.77
N GLY A 107 6.27 -6.83 1.77
CA GLY A 107 7.47 -7.62 1.57
C GLY A 107 8.03 -8.05 2.92
N GLY A 108 8.23 -9.35 3.08
CA GLY A 108 8.77 -9.94 4.31
C GLY A 108 9.78 -11.03 3.97
N GLY A 109 10.85 -11.10 4.75
CA GLY A 109 11.94 -12.05 4.58
C GLY A 109 13.25 -11.46 5.07
N GLU A 110 14.27 -12.31 5.19
CA GLU A 110 15.63 -11.85 5.46
C GLU A 110 16.13 -11.06 4.25
N PHE A 111 16.09 -9.73 4.35
CA PHE A 111 16.77 -8.87 3.40
C PHE A 111 18.15 -8.51 3.96
N PRO A 112 19.25 -8.67 3.20
CA PRO A 112 20.50 -8.06 3.59
C PRO A 112 20.37 -6.53 3.46
N LEU A 113 19.98 -5.86 4.54
CA LEU A 113 20.19 -4.42 4.65
C LEU A 113 21.70 -4.19 4.75
N LYS A 114 22.33 -3.72 3.66
CA LYS A 114 23.68 -3.15 3.75
C LYS A 114 23.58 -1.81 4.49
N ILE A 115 23.63 -1.85 5.81
CA ILE A 115 23.95 -0.67 6.63
C ILE A 115 25.45 -0.77 6.93
N GLY A 116 26.28 -0.07 6.13
CA GLY A 116 27.73 -0.09 6.30
C GLY A 116 28.41 -1.40 5.81
N ASP A 117 29.75 -1.37 5.78
CA ASP A 117 30.61 -2.40 5.17
C ASP A 117 30.76 -3.70 5.99
N GLU A 118 29.93 -3.93 7.00
CA GLU A 118 30.06 -5.09 7.87
C GLU A 118 28.94 -6.10 7.63
N LYS A 119 29.27 -7.14 6.86
CA LYS A 119 28.48 -8.36 6.76
C LYS A 119 28.56 -9.11 8.09
N ARG A 120 27.45 -9.27 8.80
CA ARG A 120 27.36 -10.25 9.88
C ARG A 120 26.11 -11.11 9.74
N TRP A 121 26.38 -12.42 9.83
CA TRP A 121 25.50 -13.53 9.49
C TRP A 121 25.09 -14.28 10.76
N SER A 122 23.92 -14.92 10.75
CA SER A 122 23.71 -16.22 11.39
C SER A 122 22.44 -16.87 10.86
N ALA A 123 22.57 -18.15 10.49
CA ALA A 123 21.49 -19.09 10.16
C ALA A 123 20.78 -19.61 11.42
#